data_AF-A0A553R3J7-F1
#
_entry.id   AF-A0A553R3J7-F1
#
_cell.length_a   1.000
_cell.length_b   1.000
_cell.length_c   1.000
_cell.angle_alpha   90.00
_cell.angle_beta   90.00
_cell.angle_gamma   90.00
#
_symmetry.space_group_name_H-M   'P 1'
#
loop_
_entity.id
_entity.type
_entity.pdbx_description
1 polymer ?
#
loop_
_entity_poly.entity_id
_entity_poly.type
_entity_poly.pdbx_seq_one_letter_code
_entity_poly.pdbx_strand_id
1 'polypeptide(L)'
;MTPHQRSGISMAGSNLQWRPPRSCDVYWSEFKHCRSWKHWFHEYYTYGRAPECQHWKQDYQSCKEWESTRSVLAKESLLESERKRIADQRNFTPVWELRQKPPEDWDLPLNQGKPQDP
;
A
#
# COMPACT_ATOMS: atom_id res chain seq x y z
N MET A 1 -28.80 7.22 -32.53
CA MET A 1 -27.85 6.40 -31.74
C MET A 1 -26.52 6.39 -32.50
N THR A 2 -25.58 7.25 -32.13
CA THR A 2 -24.25 7.35 -32.74
C THR A 2 -23.23 6.81 -31.74
N PRO A 3 -22.37 5.84 -32.12
CA PRO A 3 -21.39 5.30 -31.18
C PRO A 3 -20.28 6.32 -30.96
N HIS A 4 -20.07 6.69 -29.69
CA HIS A 4 -18.90 7.46 -29.28
C HIS A 4 -17.64 6.61 -29.49
N GLN A 5 -16.83 7.00 -30.46
CA GLN A 5 -15.53 6.43 -30.70
C GLN A 5 -14.61 6.84 -29.55
N ARG A 6 -14.33 5.88 -28.66
CA ARG A 6 -13.35 6.05 -27.57
C ARG A 6 -11.98 6.11 -28.23
N SER A 7 -11.43 7.33 -28.39
CA SER A 7 -10.07 7.54 -28.87
C SER A 7 -9.10 6.71 -28.03
N GLY A 8 -8.54 5.67 -28.64
CA GLY A 8 -7.48 4.87 -28.05
C GLY A 8 -6.28 5.75 -27.79
N ILE A 9 -5.73 5.65 -26.59
CA ILE A 9 -4.45 6.26 -26.22
C ILE A 9 -3.39 5.60 -27.12
N SER A 10 -2.78 6.39 -27.99
CA SER A 10 -1.72 5.98 -28.89
C SER A 10 -0.49 5.52 -28.07
N MET A 11 -0.20 4.23 -28.08
CA MET A 11 1.06 3.68 -27.58
C MET A 11 2.16 4.01 -28.60
N ALA A 12 2.72 5.22 -28.49
CA ALA A 12 3.94 5.56 -29.20
C ALA A 12 5.10 4.76 -28.56
N GLY A 13 5.70 3.86 -29.34
CA GLY A 13 6.93 3.17 -28.99
C GLY A 13 8.06 4.16 -28.76
N SER A 14 8.32 4.50 -27.50
CA SER A 14 9.55 5.13 -27.06
C SER A 14 10.49 4.05 -26.53
N ASN A 15 11.80 4.16 -26.76
CA ASN A 15 12.80 3.47 -25.94
C ASN A 15 12.47 3.71 -24.45
N LEU A 16 11.79 2.78 -23.80
CA LEU A 16 11.30 2.94 -22.43
C LEU A 16 12.49 2.78 -21.49
N GLN A 17 13.27 3.86 -21.34
CA GLN A 17 14.31 3.90 -20.33
C GLN A 17 13.62 3.74 -18.98
N TRP A 18 13.95 2.66 -18.27
CA TRP A 18 13.32 2.30 -17.01
C TRP A 18 13.36 3.48 -16.03
N ARG A 19 12.24 3.69 -15.34
CA ARG A 19 12.09 4.68 -14.27
C ARG A 19 11.72 3.96 -12.96
N PRO A 20 12.20 4.45 -11.81
CA PRO A 20 11.76 3.96 -10.52
C PRO A 20 10.23 3.99 -10.40
N PRO A 21 9.59 2.99 -9.77
CA PRO A 21 8.13 2.94 -9.61
C PRO A 21 7.56 4.15 -8.85
N ARG A 22 8.35 4.77 -7.98
CA ARG A 22 8.03 6.00 -7.25
C ARG A 22 9.22 6.97 -7.36
N SER A 23 8.98 8.28 -7.26
CA SER A 23 10.09 9.25 -7.24
C SER A 23 10.93 9.10 -5.97
N CYS A 24 12.21 9.48 -6.04
CA CYS A 24 13.10 9.35 -4.88
C CYS A 24 12.63 10.17 -3.67
N ASP A 25 11.95 11.31 -3.88
CA ASP A 25 11.36 12.12 -2.80
C ASP A 25 10.28 11.37 -2.02
N VAL A 26 9.55 10.45 -2.66
CA VAL A 26 8.57 9.62 -1.96
C VAL A 26 9.27 8.69 -0.99
N TYR A 27 10.29 7.94 -1.42
CA TYR A 27 11.08 7.08 -0.51
C TYR A 27 11.69 7.87 0.66
N TRP A 28 12.15 9.10 0.41
CA TRP A 28 12.66 9.97 1.47
C TRP A 28 11.58 10.39 2.47
N SER A 29 10.39 10.74 1.97
CA SER A 29 9.26 11.10 2.81
C SER A 29 8.78 9.93 3.67
N GLU A 30 8.75 8.71 3.12
CA GLU A 30 8.43 7.48 3.84
C GLU A 30 9.46 7.17 4.93
N PHE A 31 10.75 7.33 4.63
CA PHE A 31 11.80 7.17 5.65
C PHE A 31 11.63 8.14 6.81
N LYS A 32 11.35 9.42 6.51
CA LYS A 32 11.06 10.44 7.54
C LYS A 32 9.81 10.10 8.34
N HIS A 33 8.76 9.63 7.67
CA HIS A 33 7.51 9.24 8.31
C HIS A 33 7.71 8.06 9.25
N CYS A 34 8.39 7.01 8.79
CA CYS A 34 8.73 5.83 9.59
C CYS A 34 9.51 6.21 10.86
N ARG A 35 10.46 7.16 10.74
CA ARG A 35 11.23 7.64 11.89
C ARG A 35 10.49 8.63 12.79
N SER A 36 9.27 9.02 12.43
CA SER A 36 8.52 9.99 13.22
C SER A 36 8.06 9.37 14.54
N TRP A 37 8.01 10.19 15.59
CA TRP A 37 7.50 9.78 16.90
C TRP A 37 6.08 9.21 16.80
N LYS A 38 5.21 9.82 15.99
CA LYS A 38 3.83 9.35 15.80
C LYS A 38 3.78 7.91 15.28
N HIS A 39 4.60 7.60 14.28
CA HIS A 39 4.69 6.25 13.73
C HIS A 39 5.26 5.25 14.75
N TRP A 40 6.30 5.66 15.48
CA TRP A 40 6.88 4.85 16.54
C TRP A 40 5.85 4.51 17.64
N PHE A 41 5.10 5.50 18.11
CA PHE A 41 4.04 5.29 19.10
C PHE A 41 2.97 4.32 18.60
N HIS A 42 2.54 4.47 17.34
CA HIS A 42 1.57 3.56 16.73
C HIS A 42 2.09 2.12 16.68
N GLU A 43 3.29 1.88 16.14
CA GLU A 43 3.87 0.53 16.06
C GLU A 43 4.05 -0.11 17.45
N TYR A 44 4.49 0.66 18.43
CA TYR A 44 4.66 0.16 19.79
C TYR A 44 3.32 -0.29 20.41
N TYR A 45 2.26 0.50 20.28
CA TYR A 45 0.97 0.15 20.88
C TYR A 45 0.15 -0.85 20.06
N THR A 46 0.33 -0.92 18.74
CA THR A 46 -0.36 -1.89 17.88
C THR A 46 0.31 -3.25 17.87
N TYR A 47 1.66 -3.29 17.83
CA TYR A 47 2.42 -4.51 17.61
C TYR A 47 3.46 -4.83 18.70
N GLY A 48 3.68 -3.92 19.67
CA GLY A 48 4.63 -4.14 20.77
C GLY A 48 6.10 -4.05 20.38
N ARG A 49 6.42 -3.48 19.21
CA ARG A 49 7.77 -3.44 18.64
C ARG A 49 8.12 -2.07 18.09
N ALA A 50 9.41 -1.79 17.99
CA ALA A 50 9.89 -0.59 17.29
C ALA A 50 9.81 -0.78 15.77
N PRO A 51 9.51 0.28 14.99
CA PRO A 51 9.53 0.22 13.53
C PRO A 51 10.94 -0.04 12.99
N GLU A 52 11.04 -0.92 12.01
CA GLU A 52 12.25 -1.08 11.21
C GLU A 52 12.18 -0.12 10.01
N CYS A 53 12.96 0.96 10.03
CA CYS A 53 12.94 1.99 8.97
C CYS A 53 14.08 1.86 7.95
N GLN A 54 14.90 0.81 8.06
CA GLN A 54 16.11 0.67 7.26
C GLN A 54 15.81 0.45 5.78
N HIS A 55 14.74 -0.28 5.46
CA HIS A 55 14.34 -0.54 4.06
C HIS A 55 14.04 0.75 3.32
N TRP A 56 13.30 1.69 3.93
CA TRP A 56 12.99 2.98 3.30
C TRP A 56 14.25 3.81 3.00
N LYS A 57 15.26 3.72 3.87
CA LYS A 57 16.55 4.38 3.65
C LYS A 57 17.30 3.74 2.47
N GLN A 58 17.31 2.41 2.41
CA GLN A 58 17.96 1.65 1.34
C GLN A 58 17.27 1.93 -0.01
N ASP A 59 15.95 1.93 -0.06
CA ASP A 59 15.19 2.26 -1.27
C ASP A 59 15.51 3.67 -1.78
N TYR A 60 15.56 4.65 -0.87
CA TYR A 60 15.97 6.00 -1.24
C TYR A 60 17.39 6.03 -1.83
N GLN A 61 18.35 5.32 -1.22
CA GLN A 61 19.72 5.23 -1.70
C GLN A 61 19.80 4.56 -3.07
N SER A 62 19.14 3.41 -3.26
CA SER A 62 19.07 2.72 -4.54
C SER A 62 18.38 3.57 -5.62
N CYS A 63 17.37 4.37 -5.26
CA CYS A 63 16.73 5.31 -6.17
C CYS A 63 17.70 6.40 -6.64
N LYS A 64 18.43 7.04 -5.71
CA LYS A 64 19.44 8.05 -6.05
C LYS A 64 20.63 7.48 -6.83
N GLU A 65 21.01 6.24 -6.53
CA GLU A 65 22.05 5.53 -7.27
C GLU A 65 21.61 5.27 -8.70
N TRP A 66 20.37 4.80 -8.92
CA TRP A 66 19.84 4.64 -10.27
C TRP A 66 19.82 5.98 -11.03
N GLU A 67 19.33 7.06 -10.42
CA GLU A 67 19.28 8.37 -11.09
C GLU A 67 20.66 8.87 -11.53
N SER A 68 21.70 8.58 -10.74
CA SER A 68 23.07 9.04 -11.01
C SER A 68 23.85 8.13 -11.96
N THR A 69 23.81 6.80 -11.76
CA THR A 69 24.67 5.86 -12.49
C THR A 69 23.92 4.89 -13.40
N ARG A 70 22.58 4.84 -13.31
CA ARG A 70 21.76 3.80 -13.96
C ARG A 70 22.19 2.38 -13.59
N SER A 71 22.65 2.20 -12.35
CA SER A 71 23.07 0.92 -11.78
C SER A 71 21.97 -0.16 -11.85
N VAL A 72 22.28 -1.28 -12.51
CA VAL A 72 21.35 -2.41 -12.65
C VAL A 72 21.01 -3.01 -11.28
N LEU A 73 22.00 -3.12 -10.39
CA LEU A 73 21.81 -3.62 -9.02
C LEU A 73 20.85 -2.72 -8.23
N ALA A 74 20.99 -1.40 -8.35
CA ALA A 74 20.11 -0.46 -7.69
C ALA A 74 18.67 -0.56 -8.20
N LYS A 75 18.50 -0.77 -9.51
CA LYS A 75 17.20 -1.03 -10.13
C LYS A 75 16.57 -2.34 -9.61
N GLU A 76 17.33 -3.42 -9.56
CA GLU A 76 16.84 -4.73 -9.10
C GLU A 76 16.45 -4.68 -7.62
N SER A 77 17.30 -4.07 -6.78
CA SER A 77 17.03 -3.82 -5.36
C SER A 77 15.69 -3.10 -5.15
N LEU A 78 15.48 -2.01 -5.88
CA LEU A 78 14.23 -1.24 -5.82
C LEU A 78 13.01 -2.05 -6.25
N LEU A 79 13.11 -2.81 -7.34
CA LEU A 79 12.00 -3.62 -7.83
C LEU A 79 11.62 -4.71 -6.82
N GLU A 80 12.60 -5.33 -6.18
CA GLU A 80 12.36 -6.36 -5.18
C GLU A 80 11.72 -5.79 -3.92
N SER A 81 12.22 -4.65 -3.43
CA SER A 81 11.61 -3.97 -2.28
C SER A 81 10.15 -3.57 -2.55
N GLU A 82 9.84 -3.06 -3.75
CA GLU A 82 8.46 -2.73 -4.11
C GLU A 82 7.55 -3.95 -4.19
N ARG A 83 8.04 -5.06 -4.75
CA ARG A 83 7.29 -6.32 -4.78
C ARG A 83 6.97 -6.79 -3.38
N LYS A 84 7.96 -6.78 -2.48
CA LYS A 84 7.78 -7.13 -1.08
C LYS A 84 6.73 -6.24 -0.42
N ARG A 85 6.82 -4.92 -0.60
CA ARG A 85 5.83 -3.98 -0.04
C ARG A 85 4.40 -4.25 -0.54
N ILE A 86 4.23 -4.53 -1.83
CA ILE A 86 2.91 -4.84 -2.41
C ILE A 86 2.38 -6.17 -1.87
N ALA A 87 3.26 -7.16 -1.68
CA ALA A 87 2.89 -8.44 -1.06
C ALA A 87 2.44 -8.23 0.40
N ASP A 88 3.21 -7.47 1.19
CA ASP A 88 2.90 -7.18 2.59
C ASP A 88 1.56 -6.44 2.75
N GLN A 89 1.23 -5.51 1.84
CA GLN A 89 -0.08 -4.85 1.83
C GLN A 89 -1.26 -5.80 1.54
N ARG A 90 -1.00 -6.93 0.89
CA ARG A 90 -2.01 -7.94 0.57
C ARG A 90 -2.11 -9.02 1.65
N ASN A 91 -1.20 -9.05 2.62
CA ASN A 91 -1.14 -10.05 3.69
C ASN A 91 -2.14 -9.78 4.82
N PHE A 92 -3.39 -9.43 4.49
CA PHE A 92 -4.47 -9.32 5.47
C PHE A 92 -5.49 -10.42 5.24
N THR A 93 -5.59 -11.34 6.19
CA THR A 93 -6.67 -12.34 6.21
C THR A 93 -7.90 -11.67 6.83
N PRO A 94 -8.99 -11.47 6.07
CA PRO A 94 -10.19 -10.90 6.64
C PRO A 94 -10.73 -11.82 7.73
N VAL A 95 -10.88 -11.29 8.94
CA VAL A 95 -11.51 -12.01 10.07
C VAL A 95 -13.01 -12.25 9.79
N TRP A 96 -13.62 -11.35 9.02
CA TRP A 96 -15.04 -11.40 8.66
C TRP A 96 -15.21 -11.67 7.18
N GLU A 97 -16.05 -12.63 6.84
CA GLU A 97 -16.47 -12.83 5.45
C GLU A 97 -17.27 -11.63 4.95
N LEU A 98 -17.06 -11.27 3.68
CA LEU A 98 -17.80 -10.19 3.04
C LEU A 98 -19.27 -10.63 2.87
N ARG A 99 -20.18 -9.99 3.61
CA ARG A 99 -21.61 -10.27 3.54
C ARG A 99 -22.16 -9.90 2.16
N GLN A 100 -22.92 -10.80 1.54
CA GLN A 100 -23.57 -10.55 0.25
C GLN A 100 -24.89 -9.79 0.38
N LYS A 101 -25.57 -9.94 1.52
CA LYS A 101 -26.81 -9.25 1.86
C LYS A 101 -26.83 -8.92 3.36
N PRO A 102 -27.53 -7.84 3.77
CA PRO A 102 -27.76 -7.59 5.19
C PRO A 102 -28.52 -8.76 5.84
N PRO A 103 -28.37 -8.98 7.15
CA PRO A 103 -29.26 -9.85 7.92
C PRO A 103 -30.73 -9.49 7.71
N GLU A 104 -31.62 -10.47 7.78
CA GLU A 104 -33.05 -10.28 7.48
C GLU A 104 -33.77 -9.39 8.50
N ASP A 105 -33.23 -9.32 9.71
CA ASP A 105 -33.70 -8.57 10.87
C ASP A 105 -32.94 -7.26 11.12
N TRP A 106 -32.09 -6.82 10.17
CA TRP A 106 -31.23 -5.66 10.35
C TRP A 106 -32.01 -4.34 10.57
N ASP A 107 -33.24 -4.28 10.06
CA ASP A 107 -34.14 -3.11 10.09
C ASP A 107 -35.16 -3.17 11.24
N LEU A 108 -35.17 -4.24 12.03
CA LEU A 108 -36.11 -4.39 13.14
C LEU A 108 -35.73 -3.50 14.34
N PRO A 109 -36.70 -2.89 15.03
CA PRO A 109 -36.45 -2.09 16.22
C PRO A 109 -35.94 -2.96 17.38
N LEU A 110 -34.91 -2.49 18.09
CA LEU A 110 -34.12 -3.20 19.12
C LEU A 110 -34.91 -3.82 20.30
N ASN A 111 -36.20 -3.48 20.47
CA ASN A 111 -36.97 -3.73 21.69
C ASN A 111 -38.02 -4.86 21.60
N GLN A 112 -37.95 -5.76 20.62
CA GLN A 112 -38.98 -6.80 20.46
C GLN A 112 -38.35 -8.18 20.30
N GLY A 113 -38.06 -8.88 21.42
CA GLY A 113 -37.72 -10.31 21.32
C GLY A 113 -36.97 -10.97 22.47
N LYS A 114 -36.52 -10.29 23.52
CA LYS A 114 -35.98 -10.98 24.71
C LYS A 114 -37.07 -11.04 25.80
N PRO A 115 -37.55 -12.23 26.20
CA PRO A 115 -38.13 -12.38 27.53
C PRO A 115 -37.09 -11.88 28.53
N GLN A 116 -37.50 -11.01 29.46
CA GLN A 116 -36.68 -10.72 30.63
C GLN A 116 -36.49 -12.04 31.37
N ASP A 117 -35.24 -12.50 31.49
CA ASP A 117 -34.92 -13.62 32.36
C ASP A 117 -35.35 -13.26 33.80
N PRO A 118 -36.03 -14.18 34.52
CA PRO A 118 -36.55 -13.93 35.87
C PRO A 118 -35.44 -13.72 36.92
#